data_AF-A0A8T6LVF1-F1
#
_entry.id   AF-A0A8T6LVF1-F1
#
_cell.length_a   1.000
_cell.length_b   1.000
_cell.length_c   1.000
_cell.angle_alpha   90.00
_cell.angle_beta   90.00
_cell.angle_gamma   90.00
#
_symmetry.space_group_name_H-M   'P 1'
#
loop_
_entity.id
_entity.type
_entity.pdbx_description
1 polymer ?
#
loop_
_entity_poly.entity_id
_entity_poly.type
_entity_poly.pdbx_seq_one_letter_code
_entity_poly.pdbx_strand_id
1 'polypeptide(L)' 'MVTHIDGDEVHAMNMKDHSMMILPVDSEIEVASGQEILWMEALGRYKIER' A
#
# COMPACT_ATOMS: atom_id res chain seq x y z
N MET A 1 -5.74 3.30 2.51
CA MET A 1 -6.76 2.33 2.06
C MET A 1 -6.38 1.80 0.69
N VAL A 2 -6.35 0.48 0.51
CA VAL A 2 -6.07 -0.15 -0.79
C VAL A 2 -7.24 0.12 -1.74
N THR A 3 -6.94 0.65 -2.92
CA THR A 3 -7.92 0.90 -3.98
C THR A 3 -8.03 -0.30 -4.91
N HIS A 4 -6.88 -0.79 -5.38
CA HIS A 4 -6.77 -1.98 -6.22
C HIS A 4 -5.33 -2.53 -6.18
N ILE A 5 -5.17 -3.74 -6.70
CA ILE A 5 -3.90 -4.44 -6.83
C ILE A 5 -3.71 -4.73 -8.32
N ASP A 6 -2.57 -4.34 -8.87
CA ASP A 6 -2.19 -4.58 -10.26
C ASP A 6 -0.85 -5.31 -10.31
N GLY A 7 -0.89 -6.63 -10.57
CA GLY A 7 0.28 -7.49 -10.53
C GLY A 7 1.00 -7.42 -9.18
N ASP A 8 2.24 -6.93 -9.19
CA ASP A 8 3.10 -6.77 -8.01
C ASP A 8 3.01 -5.36 -7.38
N GLU A 9 2.02 -4.56 -7.77
CA GLU A 9 1.80 -3.20 -7.27
C GLU A 9 0.47 -3.08 -6.51
N VAL A 10 0.52 -2.45 -5.33
CA VAL A 10 -0.62 -2.12 -4.49
C VAL A 10 -0.88 -0.62 -4.60
N HIS A 11 -2.00 -0.25 -5.20
CA HIS A 11 -2.43 1.13 -5.27
C HIS A 11 -3.25 1.46 -4.03
N ALA A 12 -2.77 2.40 -3.22
CA ALA A 12 -3.42 2.82 -1.99
C ALA A 12 -3.62 4.35 -1.94
N MET A 13 -4.64 4.79 -1.23
CA MET A 13 -4.84 6.19 -0.87
C MET A 13 -4.38 6.44 0.57
N ASN A 14 -3.54 7.45 0.77
CA ASN A 14 -3.18 7.93 2.09
C ASN A 14 -4.37 8.64 2.73
N MET A 15 -4.84 8.18 3.90
CA MET A 15 -6.02 8.75 4.54
C MET A 15 -5.78 10.13 5.16
N LYS A 16 -4.52 10.55 5.33
CA LYS A 16 -4.19 11.85 5.92
C LYS A 16 -4.31 13.00 4.92
N ASP A 17 -3.75 12.83 3.73
CA ASP A 17 -3.65 13.88 2.70
C ASP A 17 -4.37 13.51 1.40
N HIS A 18 -5.00 12.33 1.32
CA HIS A 18 -5.69 11.81 0.15
C HIS A 18 -4.79 11.64 -1.08
N SER A 19 -3.46 11.59 -0.89
CA SER A 19 -2.53 11.29 -1.98
C SER A 19 -2.62 9.82 -2.41
N MET A 20 -2.41 9.59 -3.70
CA MET A 20 -2.32 8.25 -4.27
C MET A 20 -0.88 7.73 -4.11
N MET A 21 -0.77 6.49 -3.68
CA MET A 21 0.47 5.81 -3.38
C MET A 21 0.51 4.47 -4.11
N ILE A 22 1.71 4.08 -4.55
CA ILE A 22 1.97 2.77 -5.14
C ILE A 22 3.01 2.10 -4.25
N LEU A 23 2.66 0.94 -3.70
CA LEU A 23 3.52 0.14 -2.84
C LEU A 23 3.78 -1.19 -3.53
N PRO A 24 4.98 -1.78 -3.40
CA PRO A 24 5.20 -3.14 -3.85
C PRO A 24 4.35 -4.12 -3.03
N VAL A 25 3.82 -5.16 -3.68
CA VAL A 25 3.21 -6.30 -3.00
C VAL A 25 4.27 -6.96 -2.12
N ASP A 26 3.87 -7.25 -0.88
CA ASP A 26 4.66 -8.08 0.03
C ASP A 26 4.02 -9.47 0.07
N SER A 27 4.75 -10.50 -0.37
CA SER A 27 4.26 -11.88 -0.41
C SER A 27 3.95 -12.45 0.98
N GLU A 28 4.46 -11.83 2.04
CA GLU A 28 4.22 -12.23 3.43
C GLU A 28 2.95 -11.57 4.00
N ILE A 29 2.32 -10.63 3.28
CA ILE A 29 1.17 -9.86 3.75
C ILE A 29 -0.02 -10.05 2.81
N GLU A 30 -1.14 -10.53 3.37
CA GLU A 30 -2.40 -10.57 2.63
C GLU A 30 -3.01 -9.16 2.54
N VAL A 31 -3.06 -8.64 1.32
CA VAL A 31 -3.70 -7.36 0.99
C VAL A 31 -4.90 -7.58 0.07
N ALA A 32 -5.98 -6.88 0.36
CA ALA A 32 -7.21 -6.90 -0.42
C ALA A 32 -7.69 -5.48 -0.72
N SER A 33 -8.36 -5.30 -1.86
CA SER A 33 -9.01 -4.03 -2.20
C SER A 33 -10.02 -3.62 -1.14
N GLY A 34 -10.01 -2.35 -0.75
CA GLY A 34 -10.83 -1.80 0.34
C GLY A 34 -10.23 -2.00 1.74
N GLN A 35 -9.16 -2.78 1.89
CA GLN A 35 -8.50 -2.97 3.18
C GLN A 35 -7.72 -1.71 3.59
N GLU A 36 -7.75 -1.37 4.88
CA GLU A 36 -6.83 -0.41 5.47
C GLU A 36 -5.51 -1.10 5.80
N ILE A 37 -4.40 -0.50 5.37
CA ILE A 37 -3.05 -1.05 5.54
C ILE A 37 -2.18 -0.05 6.30
N LEU A 38 -1.30 -0.59 7.14
CA LEU A 38 -0.18 0.16 7.68
C LEU A 38 0.98 0.11 6.68
N TRP A 39 1.71 1.21 6.57
CA TRP A 39 2.85 1.32 5.67
C TRP A 39 3.88 2.29 6.24
N MET A 40 5.12 2.15 5.75
CA MET A 40 6.21 3.05 6.07
C MET A 40 6.96 3.48 4.81
N GLU A 41 7.57 4.67 4.86
CA GLU A 41 8.50 5.17 3.84
C GLU A 41 9.90 5.28 4.44
N ALA A 42 10.91 4.76 3.74
CA ALA A 42 12.30 4.95 4.08
C ALA A 42 13.15 5.13 2.81
N LEU A 43 13.91 6.23 2.74
CA LEU A 43 14.78 6.56 1.60
C LEU A 43 14.03 6.54 0.25
N GLY A 44 12.78 7.02 0.22
CA GLY A 44 11.92 7.01 -0.96
C GLY A 44 11.40 5.63 -1.38
N ARG A 45 11.50 4.62 -0.50
CA ARG A 45 10.93 3.29 -0.71
C ARG A 45 9.75 3.10 0.23
N TYR A 46 8.68 2.52 -0.30
CA TYR A 46 7.47 2.22 0.44
C TYR A 46 7.43 0.73 0.78
N LYS A 47 6.96 0.41 1.98
CA LYS A 47 6.74 -0.97 2.41
C LYS A 47 5.44 -1.06 3.22
N ILE A 48 4.68 -2.12 2.96
CA ILE A 48 3.50 -2.48 3.76
C ILE A 48 3.97 -3.14 5.05
N GLU A 49 3.36 -2.77 6.16
CA GLU A 49 3.66 -3.31 7.50
C GLU A 49 2.40 -3.94 8.10
N ARG A 50 2.61 -4.85 9.07
CA ARG A 50 1.53 -5.52 9.81
C ARG A 50 0.95 -4.67 10.93
#